data_AF-A0A5A5TEB2-F1
#
_entry.id   AF-A0A5A5TEB2-F1
#
_cell.length_a   1.000
_cell.length_b   1.000
_cell.length_c   1.000
_cell.angle_alpha   90.00
_cell.angle_beta   90.00
_cell.angle_gamma   90.00
#
_symmetry.space_group_name_H-M   'P 1'
#
loop_
_entity.id
_entity.type
_entity.pdbx_description
1 polymer ?
#
loop_
_entity_poly.entity_id
_entity_poly.type
_entity_poly.pdbx_seq_one_letter_code
_entity_poly.pdbx_strand_id
1 'polypeptide(L)'
;MNGQESILQPQKQAADPLPAEAYKPRQSRITRKLPADVSEQNFQQFPNQIPIPPASREATVAAAPPPYESQYETGYRDNPVFSHPQSEKIRPTVNGPREKWFYLLAGIVIGIICTLVFSGMSDVFVFIVITALAALAIWTFTGSKPMLEEAPRTFPVQGMATLNIHNAVGSVTVHRGETNHIVVKARKKASGRFSQLENVTLSYLQQGDQLTIKQEQLLTSNLAQLTPVQFELDIQVPQQCNLAVQQDIGKVIVEGVDGQHQLKVGIGSILMRAVHAQQQTSCVTEIGSIDVSVILDPQGHYSYHTYIGSVKVTMPFTTAFEVRAKTGIGSFDNQFGTIMAGNAPRANLELQSDIGSINLHMSRDQI
;
A
#
# COMPACT_ATOMS: atom_id res chain seq x y z
N MET A 1 -5.83 -18.12 81.14
CA MET A 1 -4.96 -17.47 80.13
C MET A 1 -4.34 -18.57 79.30
N ASN A 2 -4.93 -18.83 78.13
CA ASN A 2 -4.39 -19.51 76.94
C ASN A 2 -5.59 -19.72 76.01
N GLY A 3 -5.74 -18.83 75.03
CA GLY A 3 -6.77 -18.87 74.01
C GLY A 3 -6.12 -19.05 72.65
N GLN A 4 -6.50 -20.13 71.97
CA GLN A 4 -6.07 -20.52 70.63
C GLN A 4 -6.69 -19.59 69.59
N GLU A 5 -5.90 -19.10 68.63
CA GLU A 5 -6.43 -18.57 67.37
C GLU A 5 -6.05 -19.50 66.22
N SER A 6 -7.10 -20.00 65.57
CA SER A 6 -7.09 -20.95 64.47
C SER A 6 -6.70 -20.29 63.14
N ILE A 7 -5.83 -20.97 62.41
CA ILE A 7 -5.45 -20.68 61.04
C ILE A 7 -6.57 -21.17 60.11
N LEU A 8 -7.21 -20.25 59.37
CA LEU A 8 -8.12 -20.57 58.26
C LEU A 8 -7.34 -20.54 56.94
N GLN A 9 -7.14 -21.72 56.35
CA GLN A 9 -6.66 -21.87 54.98
C GLN A 9 -7.80 -21.59 53.98
N PRO A 10 -7.52 -20.97 52.83
CA PRO A 10 -8.52 -20.79 51.78
C PRO A 10 -8.80 -22.12 51.06
N GLN A 11 -10.08 -22.48 51.04
CA GLN A 11 -10.64 -23.67 50.41
C GLN A 11 -10.52 -23.55 48.88
N LYS A 12 -9.73 -24.44 48.28
CA LYS A 12 -9.53 -24.56 46.83
C LYS A 12 -10.79 -25.14 46.19
N GLN A 13 -11.58 -24.29 45.56
CA GLN A 13 -12.82 -24.68 44.87
C GLN A 13 -12.45 -25.39 43.55
N ALA A 14 -12.72 -26.69 43.49
CA ALA A 14 -12.55 -27.51 42.31
C ALA A 14 -13.62 -27.15 41.28
N ALA A 15 -13.20 -26.81 40.05
CA ALA A 15 -14.08 -26.63 38.93
C ALA A 15 -14.52 -27.99 38.38
N ASP A 16 -15.83 -28.18 38.21
CA ASP A 16 -16.41 -29.36 37.60
C ASP A 16 -15.93 -29.54 36.15
N PRO A 17 -15.60 -30.77 35.71
CA PRO A 17 -15.26 -31.04 34.33
C PRO A 17 -16.52 -30.95 33.46
N LEU A 18 -16.45 -30.09 32.43
CA LEU A 18 -17.48 -29.98 31.39
C LEU A 18 -17.68 -31.34 30.67
N PRO A 19 -18.93 -31.70 30.34
CA PRO A 19 -19.21 -32.94 29.62
C PRO A 19 -18.65 -32.89 28.20
N ALA A 20 -17.99 -33.98 27.80
CA ALA A 20 -17.49 -34.19 26.45
C ALA A 20 -18.65 -34.39 25.47
N GLU A 21 -19.15 -33.31 24.89
CA GLU A 21 -20.02 -33.40 23.71
C GLU A 21 -19.20 -33.80 22.48
N ALA A 22 -19.62 -34.90 21.88
CA ALA A 22 -19.04 -35.52 20.71
C ALA A 22 -19.04 -34.56 19.51
N TYR A 23 -17.86 -34.10 19.12
CA TYR A 23 -17.63 -33.39 17.87
C TYR A 23 -17.87 -34.35 16.69
N LYS A 24 -19.05 -34.24 16.05
CA LYS A 24 -19.32 -34.89 14.76
C LYS A 24 -18.73 -34.03 13.62
N PRO A 25 -17.78 -34.54 12.82
CA PRO A 25 -17.28 -33.80 11.68
C PRO A 25 -18.36 -33.67 10.61
N ARG A 26 -18.65 -32.42 10.22
CA ARG A 26 -19.59 -32.07 9.16
C ARG A 26 -18.95 -32.39 7.80
N GLN A 27 -19.25 -33.57 7.23
CA GLN A 27 -18.85 -33.92 5.88
C GLN A 27 -19.68 -33.11 4.86
N SER A 28 -19.08 -32.07 4.28
CA SER A 28 -19.63 -31.38 3.10
C SER A 28 -19.37 -32.20 1.85
N ARG A 29 -20.32 -33.08 1.55
CA ARG A 29 -20.39 -33.89 0.33
C ARG A 29 -20.89 -33.03 -0.84
N ILE A 30 -20.01 -32.27 -1.49
CA ILE A 30 -20.30 -31.71 -2.82
C ILE A 30 -20.02 -32.80 -3.85
N THR A 31 -21.07 -33.55 -4.22
CA THR A 31 -21.01 -34.47 -5.36
C THR A 31 -21.41 -33.69 -6.61
N ARG A 32 -20.47 -33.03 -7.27
CA ARG A 32 -20.69 -32.50 -8.63
C ARG A 32 -20.48 -33.67 -9.58
N LYS A 33 -21.58 -34.24 -10.09
CA LYS A 33 -21.56 -35.22 -11.19
C LYS A 33 -20.85 -34.58 -12.39
N LEU A 34 -19.70 -35.13 -12.77
CA LEU A 34 -19.14 -34.94 -14.11
C LEU A 34 -20.06 -35.65 -15.11
N PRO A 35 -20.53 -35.00 -16.18
CA PRO A 35 -20.98 -35.71 -17.35
C PRO A 35 -19.75 -36.34 -18.03
N ALA A 36 -19.76 -37.68 -18.09
CA ALA A 36 -18.98 -38.41 -19.08
C ALA A 36 -19.57 -38.13 -20.47
N ASP A 37 -18.72 -38.27 -21.48
CA ASP A 37 -19.01 -38.23 -22.92
C ASP A 37 -18.85 -36.87 -23.61
N VAL A 38 -17.59 -36.53 -23.91
CA VAL A 38 -17.26 -35.90 -25.20
C VAL A 38 -16.08 -36.68 -25.78
N SER A 39 -16.46 -37.58 -26.68
CA SER A 39 -15.64 -38.43 -27.49
C SER A 39 -14.76 -37.63 -28.46
N GLU A 40 -13.63 -38.24 -28.79
CA GLU A 40 -12.65 -37.82 -29.80
C GLU A 40 -13.30 -37.39 -31.12
N GLN A 41 -13.11 -36.13 -31.52
CA GLN A 41 -13.19 -35.74 -32.93
C GLN A 41 -12.11 -34.69 -33.26
N ASN A 42 -11.20 -35.10 -34.15
CA ASN A 42 -10.59 -34.31 -35.21
C ASN A 42 -10.02 -32.93 -34.87
N PHE A 43 -8.70 -32.88 -34.63
CA PHE A 43 -7.86 -31.82 -35.19
C PHE A 43 -6.81 -32.45 -36.10
N GLN A 44 -7.25 -32.80 -37.31
CA GLN A 44 -6.37 -32.94 -38.46
C GLN A 44 -5.93 -31.54 -38.95
N GLN A 45 -4.64 -31.44 -39.27
CA GLN A 45 -4.06 -30.64 -40.36
C GLN A 45 -4.31 -29.11 -40.37
N PHE A 46 -3.29 -28.36 -39.95
CA PHE A 46 -3.01 -27.04 -40.54
C PHE A 46 -1.91 -27.18 -41.60
N PRO A 47 -2.14 -26.74 -42.85
CA PRO A 47 -1.12 -26.75 -43.89
C PRO A 47 -0.27 -25.47 -43.91
N ASN A 48 1.01 -25.69 -44.23
CA ASN A 48 1.89 -24.90 -45.09
C ASN A 48 2.13 -23.39 -44.85
N GLN A 49 3.41 -23.12 -44.54
CA GLN A 49 4.34 -22.26 -45.30
C GLN A 49 3.88 -20.84 -45.64
N ILE A 50 4.45 -19.87 -44.92
CA ILE A 50 4.55 -18.47 -45.37
C ILE A 50 5.77 -18.37 -46.30
N PRO A 51 5.64 -17.85 -47.54
CA PRO A 51 6.75 -17.71 -48.48
C PRO A 51 7.79 -16.67 -48.02
N ILE A 52 9.06 -17.03 -48.16
CA ILE A 52 10.22 -16.16 -48.04
C ILE A 52 10.34 -15.30 -49.31
N PRO A 53 10.37 -13.96 -49.24
CA PRO A 53 10.70 -13.14 -50.41
C PRO A 53 12.22 -13.18 -50.71
N PRO A 54 12.60 -13.18 -52.00
CA PRO A 54 13.99 -13.36 -52.41
C PRO A 54 14.87 -12.14 -52.16
N ALA A 55 16.14 -12.43 -51.90
CA ALA A 55 17.24 -11.50 -51.80
C ALA A 55 17.45 -10.71 -53.11
N SER A 56 17.55 -9.39 -53.00
CA SER A 56 18.19 -8.53 -53.99
C SER A 56 19.43 -7.88 -53.39
N ARG A 57 20.59 -8.27 -53.95
CA ARG A 57 21.84 -7.52 -53.91
C ARG A 57 21.71 -6.37 -54.92
N GLU A 58 22.14 -5.16 -54.56
CA GLU A 58 23.23 -4.45 -55.24
C GLU A 58 23.56 -3.12 -54.56
N ALA A 59 24.84 -2.80 -54.62
CA ALA A 59 25.52 -1.73 -53.91
C ALA A 59 25.38 -0.39 -54.60
N THR A 60 25.32 0.69 -53.82
CA THR A 60 25.90 1.98 -54.22
C THR A 60 26.62 2.62 -53.04
N VAL A 61 27.93 2.74 -53.21
CA VAL A 61 28.89 3.48 -52.39
C VAL A 61 28.61 4.97 -52.51
N ALA A 62 28.49 5.69 -51.40
CA ALA A 62 28.59 7.15 -51.39
C ALA A 62 29.25 7.66 -50.10
N ALA A 63 30.49 8.12 -50.27
CA ALA A 63 31.23 9.20 -49.61
C ALA A 63 31.02 9.49 -48.11
N ALA A 64 32.14 9.38 -47.40
CA ALA A 64 32.38 9.88 -46.04
C ALA A 64 32.29 11.42 -45.94
N PRO A 65 31.80 11.96 -44.80
CA PRO A 65 32.11 13.33 -44.38
C PRO A 65 33.45 13.41 -43.60
N PRO A 66 34.18 14.53 -43.70
CA PRO A 66 35.49 14.72 -43.06
C PRO A 66 35.41 14.93 -41.53
N PRO A 67 36.57 14.86 -40.83
CA PRO A 67 36.63 14.71 -39.38
C PRO A 67 36.84 16.04 -38.62
N TYR A 68 36.55 15.96 -37.32
CA TYR A 68 36.90 16.85 -36.19
C TYR A 68 36.50 18.34 -36.25
N GLU A 69 35.69 18.77 -35.28
CA GLU A 69 36.00 19.99 -34.53
C GLU A 69 35.46 19.86 -33.10
N SER A 70 36.39 19.60 -32.19
CA SER A 70 36.22 19.63 -30.75
C SER A 70 36.32 21.08 -30.26
N GLN A 71 35.22 21.65 -29.81
CA GLN A 71 35.21 22.87 -29.01
C GLN A 71 34.24 22.71 -27.83
N TYR A 72 34.73 22.08 -26.76
CA TYR A 72 34.21 22.29 -25.40
C TYR A 72 35.19 23.21 -24.69
N GLU A 73 35.02 24.50 -24.93
CA GLU A 73 35.67 25.54 -24.16
C GLU A 73 35.01 25.63 -22.77
N THR A 74 35.83 25.30 -21.78
CA THR A 74 36.07 26.11 -20.58
C THR A 74 34.87 26.67 -19.81
N GLY A 75 34.61 26.10 -18.62
CA GLY A 75 33.74 26.74 -17.65
C GLY A 75 33.58 26.07 -16.29
N TYR A 76 34.55 25.31 -15.78
CA TYR A 76 34.57 24.94 -14.35
C TYR A 76 35.87 25.42 -13.73
N ARG A 77 35.82 26.63 -13.18
CA ARG A 77 36.80 27.13 -12.21
C ARG A 77 36.11 27.19 -10.86
N ASP A 78 36.58 26.32 -9.97
CA ASP A 78 36.86 26.56 -8.56
C ASP A 78 35.90 27.47 -7.78
N ASN A 79 35.12 26.87 -6.90
CA ASN A 79 34.84 27.47 -5.60
C ASN A 79 34.58 26.37 -4.57
N PRO A 80 35.53 26.04 -3.68
CA PRO A 80 35.18 25.38 -2.43
C PRO A 80 34.67 26.44 -1.44
N VAL A 81 33.93 26.00 -0.41
CA VAL A 81 33.83 26.57 0.95
C VAL A 81 32.38 26.76 1.48
N PHE A 82 32.09 25.99 2.55
CA PHE A 82 31.14 26.13 3.67
C PHE A 82 29.59 25.95 3.53
N SER A 83 29.14 24.78 4.00
CA SER A 83 28.16 24.53 5.09
C SER A 83 26.88 25.38 5.25
N HIS A 84 25.70 24.74 5.12
CA HIS A 84 24.72 24.56 6.21
C HIS A 84 23.52 23.69 5.76
N PRO A 85 22.93 22.86 6.64
CA PRO A 85 21.74 22.08 6.34
C PRO A 85 20.50 22.98 6.44
N GLN A 86 19.90 23.35 5.31
CA GLN A 86 18.58 23.97 5.33
C GLN A 86 17.51 22.90 5.39
N SER A 87 16.87 22.85 6.55
CA SER A 87 15.59 22.22 6.85
C SER A 87 14.64 22.35 5.67
N GLU A 88 14.31 21.20 5.07
CA GLU A 88 13.35 21.13 3.99
C GLU A 88 11.98 21.56 4.52
N LYS A 89 11.60 22.77 4.12
CA LYS A 89 10.39 23.46 4.49
C LYS A 89 9.21 22.62 4.01
N ILE A 90 8.52 21.96 4.94
CA ILE A 90 7.23 21.31 4.73
C ILE A 90 6.32 22.31 4.03
N ARG A 91 6.10 22.12 2.72
CA ARG A 91 5.11 22.90 1.98
C ARG A 91 3.74 22.39 2.42
N PRO A 92 2.89 23.21 3.07
CA PRO A 92 1.52 22.81 3.28
C PRO A 92 0.88 22.62 1.91
N THR A 93 0.38 21.41 1.64
CA THR A 93 -0.57 21.20 0.55
C THR A 93 -1.78 22.06 0.85
N VAL A 94 -1.84 23.22 0.18
CA VAL A 94 -2.98 24.13 0.22
C VAL A 94 -4.13 23.41 -0.48
N ASN A 95 -4.94 22.69 0.30
CA ASN A 95 -6.27 22.26 -0.14
C ASN A 95 -7.04 23.54 -0.49
N GLY A 96 -7.13 23.84 -1.79
CA GLY A 96 -7.69 25.07 -2.29
C GLY A 96 -9.13 25.27 -1.81
N PRO A 97 -9.50 26.43 -1.27
CA PRO A 97 -10.85 26.72 -0.75
C PRO A 97 -11.94 26.80 -1.84
N ARG A 98 -11.68 26.32 -3.06
CA ARG A 98 -12.52 26.54 -4.24
C ARG A 98 -13.88 25.83 -4.22
N GLU A 99 -14.05 24.73 -3.49
CA GLU A 99 -15.38 24.10 -3.37
C GLU A 99 -16.26 24.75 -2.31
N LYS A 100 -15.69 25.46 -1.33
CA LYS A 100 -16.45 25.98 -0.19
C LYS A 100 -17.21 27.28 -0.51
N TRP A 101 -16.78 28.04 -1.52
CA TRP A 101 -17.43 29.30 -1.89
C TRP A 101 -18.79 29.10 -2.58
N PHE A 102 -18.99 27.96 -3.26
CA PHE A 102 -20.27 27.64 -3.91
C PHE A 102 -21.44 27.53 -2.92
N TYR A 103 -21.22 26.96 -1.73
CA TYR A 103 -22.26 26.88 -0.70
C TYR A 103 -22.60 28.24 -0.09
N LEU A 104 -21.61 29.14 0.00
CA LEU A 104 -21.82 30.51 0.47
C LEU A 104 -22.68 31.29 -0.55
N LEU A 105 -22.37 31.18 -1.85
CA LEU A 105 -23.17 31.77 -2.92
C LEU A 105 -24.60 31.19 -2.94
N ALA A 106 -24.76 29.88 -2.83
CA ALA A 106 -26.08 29.25 -2.81
C ALA A 106 -26.93 29.72 -1.62
N GLY A 107 -26.33 29.86 -0.43
CA GLY A 107 -27.00 30.41 0.75
C GLY A 107 -27.44 31.87 0.56
N ILE A 108 -26.61 32.71 -0.07
CA ILE A 108 -26.96 34.11 -0.39
C ILE A 108 -28.13 34.15 -1.39
N VAL A 109 -28.09 33.34 -2.45
CA VAL A 109 -29.13 33.31 -3.48
C VAL A 109 -30.48 32.87 -2.89
N ILE A 110 -30.49 31.84 -2.05
CA ILE A 110 -31.70 31.38 -1.35
C ILE A 110 -32.24 32.47 -0.41
N GLY A 111 -31.35 33.15 0.33
CA GLY A 111 -31.73 34.27 1.20
C GLY A 111 -32.39 35.42 0.42
N ILE A 112 -31.83 35.81 -0.73
CA ILE A 112 -32.38 36.86 -1.59
C ILE A 112 -33.75 36.46 -2.14
N ILE A 113 -33.89 35.23 -2.64
CA ILE A 113 -35.18 34.72 -3.16
C ILE A 113 -36.25 34.73 -2.05
N CYS A 114 -35.92 34.32 -0.83
CA CYS A 114 -36.84 34.38 0.30
C CYS A 114 -37.28 35.82 0.65
N THR A 115 -36.38 36.82 0.57
CA THR A 115 -36.74 38.22 0.86
C THR A 115 -37.65 38.85 -0.17
N LEU A 116 -37.53 38.47 -1.45
CA LEU A 116 -38.36 39.02 -2.52
C LEU A 116 -39.81 38.53 -2.44
N VAL A 117 -40.06 37.39 -1.78
CA VAL A 117 -41.41 36.81 -1.62
C VAL A 117 -42.16 37.37 -0.40
N PHE A 118 -41.45 37.93 0.60
CA PHE A 118 -42.04 38.41 1.87
C PHE A 118 -41.77 39.91 2.11
N SER A 119 -42.22 40.76 1.19
CA SER A 119 -42.10 42.23 1.29
C SER A 119 -43.22 42.84 2.16
N GLY A 120 -43.18 42.59 3.47
CA GLY A 120 -43.93 43.32 4.49
C GLY A 120 -42.97 43.83 5.57
N MET A 121 -43.07 45.11 5.96
CA MET A 121 -42.08 45.84 6.79
C MET A 121 -41.86 45.31 8.23
N SER A 122 -42.35 44.13 8.60
CA SER A 122 -42.14 43.48 9.91
C SER A 122 -41.03 42.41 9.94
N ASP A 123 -40.45 42.04 8.80
CA ASP A 123 -39.77 40.74 8.66
C ASP A 123 -38.22 40.80 8.75
N VAL A 124 -37.64 41.94 9.14
CA VAL A 124 -36.17 42.05 9.36
C VAL A 124 -35.68 41.05 10.42
N PHE A 125 -36.49 40.79 11.45
CA PHE A 125 -36.18 39.79 12.46
C PHE A 125 -36.17 38.36 11.89
N VAL A 126 -37.08 38.05 10.96
CA VAL A 126 -37.16 36.73 10.31
C VAL A 126 -35.90 36.50 9.45
N PHE A 127 -35.42 37.53 8.76
CA PHE A 127 -34.19 37.45 7.98
C PHE A 127 -32.95 37.16 8.84
N ILE A 128 -32.82 37.84 9.99
CA ILE A 128 -31.71 37.61 10.94
C ILE A 128 -31.76 36.20 11.50
N VAL A 129 -32.95 35.68 11.84
CA VAL A 129 -33.11 34.31 12.34
C VAL A 129 -32.76 33.29 11.27
N ILE A 130 -33.21 33.48 10.01
CA ILE A 130 -32.90 32.56 8.90
C ILE A 130 -31.40 32.60 8.58
N THR A 131 -30.76 33.76 8.53
CA THR A 131 -29.31 33.85 8.31
C THR A 131 -28.52 33.29 9.48
N ALA A 132 -28.97 33.49 10.73
CA ALA A 132 -28.35 32.87 11.89
C ALA A 132 -28.48 31.34 11.86
N LEU A 133 -29.65 30.80 11.48
CA LEU A 133 -29.86 29.36 11.31
C LEU A 133 -29.09 28.79 10.12
N ALA A 134 -28.98 29.52 9.01
CA ALA A 134 -28.18 29.12 7.86
C ALA A 134 -26.69 29.19 8.18
N ALA A 135 -26.22 30.20 8.91
CA ALA A 135 -24.85 30.29 9.41
C ALA A 135 -24.56 29.20 10.44
N LEU A 136 -25.51 28.87 11.32
CA LEU A 136 -25.41 27.75 12.25
C LEU A 136 -25.40 26.42 11.49
N ALA A 137 -26.22 26.26 10.45
CA ALA A 137 -26.22 25.09 9.57
C ALA A 137 -24.91 24.97 8.81
N ILE A 138 -24.39 26.05 8.22
CA ILE A 138 -23.10 26.06 7.54
C ILE A 138 -21.96 25.84 8.53
N TRP A 139 -21.99 26.38 9.74
CA TRP A 139 -20.95 26.13 10.75
C TRP A 139 -21.00 24.68 11.24
N THR A 140 -22.21 24.21 11.53
CA THR A 140 -22.45 22.81 11.93
C THR A 140 -22.19 21.84 10.80
N PHE A 141 -22.27 22.19 9.50
CA PHE A 141 -21.88 21.41 8.29
C PHE A 141 -20.43 21.69 7.79
N THR A 142 -19.83 22.77 8.27
CA THR A 142 -18.46 23.31 8.10
C THR A 142 -17.32 22.57 8.77
N GLY A 143 -17.59 22.11 9.99
CA GLY A 143 -16.57 21.66 10.93
C GLY A 143 -15.74 20.48 10.41
N SER A 144 -14.45 20.73 10.17
CA SER A 144 -13.43 19.68 10.03
C SER A 144 -13.21 19.05 11.39
N LYS A 145 -13.48 17.74 11.55
CA LYS A 145 -13.15 17.06 12.80
C LYS A 145 -11.62 16.98 12.95
N PRO A 146 -11.10 17.14 14.18
CA PRO A 146 -9.68 16.98 14.44
C PRO A 146 -9.26 15.55 14.14
N MET A 147 -8.12 15.42 13.47
CA MET A 147 -7.41 14.16 13.30
C MET A 147 -6.89 13.74 14.68
N LEU A 148 -7.25 12.54 15.14
CA LEU A 148 -6.76 12.03 16.42
C LEU A 148 -5.47 11.24 16.16
N GLU A 149 -4.36 11.80 16.61
CA GLU A 149 -3.07 11.13 16.62
C GLU A 149 -2.95 10.31 17.92
N GLU A 150 -2.76 9.01 17.79
CA GLU A 150 -2.49 8.16 18.96
C GLU A 150 -1.04 8.35 19.41
N ALA A 151 -0.81 8.27 20.71
CA ALA A 151 0.54 8.32 21.25
C ALA A 151 1.40 7.19 20.63
N PRO A 152 2.66 7.47 20.23
CA PRO A 152 3.54 6.45 19.67
C PRO A 152 3.71 5.26 20.63
N ARG A 153 3.59 4.05 20.11
CA ARG A 153 3.86 2.82 20.87
C ARG A 153 5.20 2.22 20.45
N THR A 154 6.00 1.79 21.42
CA THR A 154 7.34 1.23 21.16
C THR A 154 7.37 -0.22 21.64
N PHE A 155 7.88 -1.11 20.80
CA PHE A 155 7.99 -2.54 21.07
C PHE A 155 9.46 -2.95 20.97
N PRO A 156 10.10 -3.42 22.06
CA PRO A 156 11.49 -3.85 22.02
C PRO A 156 11.59 -5.15 21.22
N VAL A 157 12.59 -5.28 20.36
CA VAL A 157 12.87 -6.50 19.58
C VAL A 157 14.36 -6.82 19.64
N GLN A 158 14.69 -8.10 19.50
CA GLN A 158 16.05 -8.63 19.46
C GLN A 158 16.27 -9.36 18.12
N GLY A 159 17.44 -9.17 17.51
CA GLY A 159 17.75 -9.84 16.24
C GLY A 159 16.86 -9.42 15.06
N MET A 160 16.47 -10.39 14.23
CA MET A 160 15.68 -10.15 13.02
C MET A 160 14.19 -10.16 13.33
N ALA A 161 13.61 -8.97 13.48
CA ALA A 161 12.21 -8.80 13.83
C ALA A 161 11.26 -9.22 12.70
N THR A 162 10.05 -9.68 13.06
CA THR A 162 8.97 -9.97 12.11
C THR A 162 7.75 -9.10 12.40
N LEU A 163 7.32 -8.30 11.43
CA LEU A 163 6.17 -7.41 11.54
C LEU A 163 5.01 -7.90 10.66
N ASN A 164 3.88 -8.22 11.28
CA ASN A 164 2.65 -8.61 10.61
C ASN A 164 1.60 -7.51 10.76
N ILE A 165 1.04 -7.02 9.66
CA ILE A 165 0.05 -5.93 9.65
C ILE A 165 -1.19 -6.39 8.89
N HIS A 166 -2.36 -6.23 9.51
CA HIS A 166 -3.66 -6.37 8.87
C HIS A 166 -4.42 -5.04 9.00
N ASN A 167 -4.54 -4.32 7.89
CA ASN A 167 -5.20 -3.02 7.83
C ASN A 167 -6.34 -3.05 6.80
N ALA A 168 -7.56 -2.70 7.16
CA ALA A 168 -8.66 -2.75 6.21
C ALA A 168 -8.60 -1.55 5.24
N VAL A 169 -8.50 -0.34 5.78
CA VAL A 169 -8.54 0.89 4.96
C VAL A 169 -7.53 1.91 5.45
N GLY A 170 -6.74 2.45 4.52
CA GLY A 170 -5.91 3.63 4.77
C GLY A 170 -4.53 3.53 4.15
N SER A 171 -3.50 3.89 4.91
CA SER A 171 -2.12 3.80 4.44
C SER A 171 -1.21 3.17 5.50
N VAL A 172 -0.26 2.38 5.03
CA VAL A 172 0.79 1.77 5.85
C VAL A 172 2.11 2.24 5.29
N THR A 173 2.88 2.97 6.11
CA THR A 173 4.25 3.37 5.80
C THR A 173 5.15 2.65 6.79
N VAL A 174 6.02 1.78 6.27
CA VAL A 174 7.05 1.11 7.05
C VAL A 174 8.38 1.67 6.59
N HIS A 175 9.16 2.21 7.51
CA HIS A 175 10.47 2.74 7.19
C HIS A 175 11.49 2.33 8.22
N ARG A 176 12.76 2.30 7.80
CA ARG A 176 13.86 2.02 8.72
C ARG A 176 13.92 3.06 9.85
N GLY A 177 14.09 2.56 11.07
CA GLY A 177 14.33 3.31 12.29
C GLY A 177 15.56 2.78 13.03
N GLU A 178 15.50 2.77 14.36
CA GLU A 178 16.59 2.28 15.21
C GLU A 178 16.60 0.74 15.29
N THR A 179 17.73 0.17 15.67
CA THR A 179 18.03 -1.27 15.51
C THR A 179 17.25 -2.21 16.43
N ASN A 180 16.70 -1.73 17.56
CA ASN A 180 16.22 -2.62 18.64
C ASN A 180 14.77 -2.40 19.05
N HIS A 181 14.02 -1.61 18.27
CA HIS A 181 12.62 -1.39 18.58
C HIS A 181 11.80 -1.17 17.32
N ILE A 182 10.52 -1.50 17.42
CA ILE A 182 9.50 -1.12 16.45
C ILE A 182 8.69 0.02 17.07
N VAL A 183 8.64 1.18 16.41
CA VAL A 183 7.78 2.30 16.83
C VAL A 183 6.58 2.38 15.90
N VAL A 184 5.38 2.34 16.47
CA VAL A 184 4.12 2.47 15.71
C VAL A 184 3.46 3.79 16.07
N LYS A 185 3.21 4.63 15.06
CA LYS A 185 2.40 5.83 15.13
C LYS A 185 1.15 5.62 14.30
N ALA A 186 -0.01 5.66 14.95
CA ALA A 186 -1.29 5.49 14.29
C ALA A 186 -2.04 6.83 14.29
N ARG A 187 -2.52 7.23 13.10
CA ARG A 187 -3.37 8.41 12.97
C ARG A 187 -4.72 7.96 12.43
N LYS A 188 -5.76 8.29 13.17
CA LYS A 188 -7.11 7.85 12.88
C LYS A 188 -7.87 8.95 12.14
N LYS A 189 -8.37 8.60 10.95
CA LYS A 189 -9.21 9.49 10.14
C LYS A 189 -10.60 8.88 10.02
N ALA A 190 -11.60 9.65 10.39
CA ALA A 190 -12.99 9.27 10.22
C ALA A 190 -13.67 10.26 9.27
N SER A 191 -14.13 9.75 8.13
CA SER A 191 -14.88 10.53 7.15
C SER A 191 -16.36 10.52 7.50
N GLY A 192 -16.98 11.71 7.59
CA GLY A 192 -18.43 11.87 7.82
C GLY A 192 -18.79 12.31 9.24
N ARG A 193 -19.84 13.14 9.37
CA ARG A 193 -20.28 13.70 10.65
C ARG A 193 -20.75 12.68 11.68
N PHE A 194 -21.29 11.57 11.21
CA PHE A 194 -21.82 10.47 12.03
C PHE A 194 -20.79 9.37 12.31
N SER A 195 -19.55 9.52 11.86
CA SER A 195 -18.50 8.55 12.18
C SER A 195 -18.11 8.71 13.66
N GLN A 196 -18.48 7.71 14.46
CA GLN A 196 -17.93 7.53 15.79
C GLN A 196 -16.54 6.92 15.62
N LEU A 197 -15.51 7.73 15.92
CA LEU A 197 -14.12 7.30 15.99
C LEU A 197 -13.91 6.21 17.04
N GLU A 198 -14.89 5.85 17.86
CA GLU A 198 -14.73 4.93 18.99
C GLU A 198 -14.84 3.44 18.60
N ASN A 199 -15.37 3.11 17.41
CA ASN A 199 -15.79 1.73 17.09
C ASN A 199 -14.74 0.87 16.37
N VAL A 200 -13.58 1.42 16.04
CA VAL A 200 -12.50 0.67 15.36
C VAL A 200 -11.21 0.88 16.13
N THR A 201 -10.56 -0.18 16.59
CA THR A 201 -9.33 -0.09 17.37
C THR A 201 -8.19 -0.84 16.69
N LEU A 202 -6.96 -0.47 17.02
CA LEU A 202 -5.79 -1.27 16.65
C LEU A 202 -5.43 -2.18 17.82
N SER A 203 -5.39 -3.49 17.57
CA SER A 203 -4.84 -4.45 18.52
C SER A 203 -3.37 -4.71 18.18
N TYR A 204 -2.57 -4.81 19.23
CA TYR A 204 -1.13 -5.04 19.16
C TYR A 204 -0.83 -6.32 19.95
N LEU A 205 -0.25 -7.31 19.27
CA LEU A 205 0.15 -8.58 19.87
C LEU A 205 1.63 -8.81 19.60
N GLN A 206 2.45 -8.76 20.65
CA GLN A 206 3.88 -9.07 20.57
C GLN A 206 4.15 -10.46 21.16
N GLN A 207 4.88 -11.29 20.42
CA GLN A 207 5.36 -12.60 20.86
C GLN A 207 6.86 -12.71 20.52
N GLY A 208 7.72 -12.44 21.49
CA GLY A 208 9.16 -12.31 21.24
C GLY A 208 9.45 -11.18 20.26
N ASP A 209 10.15 -11.50 19.17
CA ASP A 209 10.56 -10.56 18.11
C ASP A 209 9.52 -10.42 16.99
N GLN A 210 8.36 -11.05 17.15
CA GLN A 210 7.23 -10.94 16.24
C GLN A 210 6.20 -9.94 16.80
N LEU A 211 5.93 -8.88 16.04
CA LEU A 211 4.84 -7.93 16.31
C LEU A 211 3.72 -8.14 15.30
N THR A 212 2.49 -8.22 15.79
CA THR A 212 1.29 -8.29 14.98
C THR A 212 0.38 -7.10 15.29
N ILE A 213 0.01 -6.35 14.26
CA ILE A 213 -0.89 -5.20 14.31
C ILE A 213 -2.15 -5.57 13.52
N LYS A 214 -3.32 -5.52 14.16
CA LYS A 214 -4.59 -5.81 13.49
C LYS A 214 -5.59 -4.68 13.73
N GLN A 215 -6.24 -4.26 12.65
CA GLN A 215 -7.43 -3.43 12.75
C GLN A 215 -8.62 -4.30 13.18
N GLU A 216 -9.16 -4.05 14.36
CA GLU A 216 -10.35 -4.71 14.88
C GLU A 216 -11.56 -3.78 14.72
N GLN A 217 -12.58 -4.28 14.03
CA GLN A 217 -13.86 -3.61 13.92
C GLN A 217 -14.81 -4.19 14.96
N LEU A 218 -15.19 -3.39 15.96
CA LEU A 218 -16.19 -3.80 16.94
C LEU A 218 -17.56 -3.74 16.26
N LEU A 219 -18.16 -4.92 16.06
CA LEU A 219 -19.50 -5.06 15.50
C LEU A 219 -20.56 -4.59 16.50
N THR A 220 -20.78 -3.27 16.60
CA THR A 220 -21.90 -2.68 17.35
C THR A 220 -23.08 -2.43 16.42
N SER A 221 -24.17 -3.16 16.61
CA SER A 221 -25.36 -3.40 15.76
C SER A 221 -26.16 -2.20 15.18
N ASN A 222 -25.60 -0.99 15.15
CA ASN A 222 -26.32 0.24 14.77
C ASN A 222 -25.93 0.73 13.37
N LEU A 223 -26.93 1.25 12.65
CA LEU A 223 -26.88 1.75 11.25
C LEU A 223 -25.84 2.86 10.96
N ALA A 224 -25.16 3.38 12.00
CA ALA A 224 -24.03 4.31 11.89
C ALA A 224 -22.72 3.65 11.38
N GLN A 225 -22.72 2.33 11.16
CA GLN A 225 -21.59 1.52 10.68
C GLN A 225 -21.19 1.72 9.21
N LEU A 226 -21.84 2.64 8.47
CA LEU A 226 -21.59 2.81 7.03
C LEU A 226 -20.37 3.68 6.70
N THR A 227 -19.68 4.25 7.69
CA THR A 227 -18.50 5.09 7.44
C THR A 227 -17.21 4.31 7.68
N PRO A 228 -16.40 4.03 6.64
CA PRO A 228 -15.10 3.39 6.82
C PRO A 228 -14.17 4.30 7.63
N VAL A 229 -13.64 3.78 8.74
CA VAL A 229 -12.55 4.43 9.50
C VAL A 229 -11.24 4.08 8.81
N GLN A 230 -10.42 5.09 8.55
CA GLN A 230 -9.14 4.95 7.89
C GLN A 230 -8.02 5.10 8.93
N PHE A 231 -7.04 4.20 8.88
CA PHE A 231 -5.81 4.33 9.65
C PHE A 231 -4.66 4.71 8.73
N GLU A 232 -3.93 5.75 9.13
CA GLU A 232 -2.59 6.03 8.60
C GLU A 232 -1.59 5.52 9.62
N LEU A 233 -0.95 4.39 9.31
CA LEU A 233 0.10 3.78 10.10
C LEU A 233 1.46 4.26 9.58
N ASP A 234 2.25 4.82 10.49
CA ASP A 234 3.65 5.18 10.28
C ASP A 234 4.49 4.35 11.26
N ILE A 235 5.27 3.41 10.72
CA ILE A 235 5.95 2.36 11.49
C ILE A 235 7.44 2.40 11.21
N GLN A 236 8.21 2.53 12.29
CA GLN A 236 9.66 2.43 12.27
C GLN A 236 10.07 1.03 12.67
N VAL A 237 10.92 0.39 11.88
CA VAL A 237 11.45 -0.96 12.14
C VAL A 237 12.97 -0.98 12.08
N PRO A 238 13.64 -1.96 12.71
CA PRO A 238 15.06 -2.21 12.48
C PRO A 238 15.37 -2.41 10.99
N GLN A 239 16.62 -2.15 10.60
CA GLN A 239 17.06 -2.32 9.21
C GLN A 239 16.77 -3.73 8.68
N GLN A 240 16.99 -4.77 9.51
CA GLN A 240 16.65 -6.15 9.16
C GLN A 240 15.31 -6.52 9.78
N CYS A 241 14.26 -6.58 8.95
CA CYS A 241 12.92 -6.91 9.38
C CYS A 241 12.14 -7.64 8.29
N ASN A 242 11.54 -8.76 8.65
CA ASN A 242 10.59 -9.47 7.79
C ASN A 242 9.22 -8.82 7.89
N LEU A 243 8.64 -8.45 6.75
CA LEU A 243 7.36 -7.77 6.67
C LEU A 243 6.30 -8.68 6.06
N ALA A 244 5.15 -8.80 6.73
CA ALA A 244 3.94 -9.35 6.14
C ALA A 244 2.81 -8.33 6.28
N VAL A 245 2.35 -7.77 5.18
CA VAL A 245 1.31 -6.72 5.17
C VAL A 245 0.14 -7.21 4.35
N GLN A 246 -1.04 -7.23 4.97
CA GLN A 246 -2.32 -7.45 4.31
C GLN A 246 -3.14 -6.18 4.43
N GLN A 247 -3.44 -5.57 3.29
CA GLN A 247 -4.26 -4.38 3.23
C GLN A 247 -5.40 -4.53 2.23
N ASP A 248 -6.64 -4.25 2.63
CA ASP A 248 -7.76 -4.41 1.69
C ASP A 248 -7.83 -3.22 0.73
N ILE A 249 -7.77 -1.99 1.26
CA ILE A 249 -7.85 -0.75 0.46
C ILE A 249 -6.81 0.26 0.90
N GLY A 250 -5.94 0.67 -0.03
CA GLY A 250 -5.09 1.83 0.10
C GLY A 250 -3.62 1.58 -0.25
N LYS A 251 -2.71 2.36 0.35
CA LYS A 251 -1.30 2.38 -0.05
C LYS A 251 -0.40 1.70 0.97
N VAL A 252 0.54 0.88 0.52
CA VAL A 252 1.64 0.34 1.32
C VAL A 252 2.94 0.95 0.81
N ILE A 253 3.73 1.54 1.70
CA ILE A 253 5.05 2.11 1.43
C ILE A 253 6.05 1.38 2.32
N VAL A 254 7.14 0.89 1.74
CA VAL A 254 8.27 0.28 2.46
C VAL A 254 9.57 0.98 2.04
N GLU A 255 10.31 1.54 2.99
CA GLU A 255 11.52 2.33 2.72
C GLU A 255 12.72 1.88 3.56
N GLY A 256 13.78 1.42 2.90
CA GLY A 256 15.06 1.13 3.56
C GLY A 256 15.07 -0.12 4.44
N VAL A 257 14.11 -1.04 4.25
CA VAL A 257 13.95 -2.24 5.08
C VAL A 257 14.42 -3.48 4.34
N ASP A 258 15.39 -4.17 4.93
CA ASP A 258 16.01 -5.38 4.41
C ASP A 258 15.36 -6.63 5.02
N GLY A 259 15.16 -7.68 4.22
CA GLY A 259 14.57 -8.93 4.68
C GLY A 259 13.60 -9.55 3.67
N GLN A 260 12.71 -10.41 4.17
CA GLN A 260 11.62 -10.98 3.39
C GLN A 260 10.40 -10.05 3.43
N HIS A 261 9.74 -9.86 2.28
CA HIS A 261 8.54 -9.01 2.20
C HIS A 261 7.39 -9.77 1.57
N GLN A 262 6.28 -9.92 2.30
CA GLN A 262 5.03 -10.51 1.84
C GLN A 262 3.92 -9.45 1.89
N LEU A 263 3.74 -8.72 0.79
CA LEU A 263 2.82 -7.59 0.72
C LEU A 263 1.61 -7.98 -0.14
N LYS A 264 0.41 -7.93 0.43
CA LYS A 264 -0.84 -8.16 -0.28
C LYS A 264 -1.74 -6.95 -0.11
N VAL A 265 -2.14 -6.37 -1.24
CA VAL A 265 -3.10 -5.26 -1.30
C VAL A 265 -4.32 -5.68 -2.13
N GLY A 266 -5.54 -5.46 -1.67
CA GLY A 266 -6.72 -5.67 -2.51
C GLY A 266 -6.78 -4.61 -3.61
N ILE A 267 -7.11 -3.38 -3.20
CA ILE A 267 -7.22 -2.22 -4.08
C ILE A 267 -6.25 -1.14 -3.62
N GLY A 268 -5.26 -0.81 -4.43
CA GLY A 268 -4.36 0.30 -4.15
C GLY A 268 -2.97 0.11 -4.72
N SER A 269 -1.92 0.47 -3.97
CA SER A 269 -0.57 0.44 -4.52
C SER A 269 0.47 0.06 -3.50
N ILE A 270 1.49 -0.66 -3.97
CA ILE A 270 2.66 -1.06 -3.21
C ILE A 270 3.84 -0.25 -3.75
N LEU A 271 4.53 0.46 -2.88
CA LEU A 271 5.75 1.21 -3.19
C LEU A 271 6.87 0.72 -2.29
N MET A 272 7.93 0.17 -2.86
CA MET A 272 9.13 -0.24 -2.12
C MET A 272 10.34 0.55 -2.62
N ARG A 273 11.11 1.15 -1.72
CA ARG A 273 12.29 1.97 -2.07
C ARG A 273 13.50 1.57 -1.25
N ALA A 274 14.64 1.48 -1.91
CA ALA A 274 15.94 1.18 -1.28
C ALA A 274 15.87 -0.06 -0.38
N VAL A 275 15.24 -1.13 -0.86
CA VAL A 275 15.08 -2.38 -0.11
C VAL A 275 16.10 -3.43 -0.57
N HIS A 276 16.72 -4.14 0.36
CA HIS A 276 17.44 -5.38 0.05
C HIS A 276 16.54 -6.58 0.34
N ALA A 277 16.00 -7.18 -0.72
CA ALA A 277 15.09 -8.30 -0.59
C ALA A 277 15.89 -9.61 -0.47
N GLN A 278 15.61 -10.41 0.56
CA GLN A 278 16.34 -11.62 0.89
C GLN A 278 15.46 -12.86 0.71
N GLN A 279 16.04 -13.97 0.27
CA GLN A 279 15.37 -15.28 0.12
C GLN A 279 14.09 -15.21 -0.72
N GLN A 280 12.95 -14.88 -0.12
CA GLN A 280 11.67 -14.86 -0.80
C GLN A 280 10.92 -13.55 -0.51
N THR A 281 10.52 -12.86 -1.57
CA THR A 281 9.66 -11.68 -1.50
C THR A 281 8.51 -11.80 -2.51
N SER A 282 7.30 -11.52 -2.05
CA SER A 282 6.08 -11.59 -2.83
C SER A 282 5.27 -10.31 -2.63
N CYS A 283 4.91 -9.63 -3.72
CA CYS A 283 3.99 -8.49 -3.70
C CYS A 283 2.82 -8.78 -4.64
N VAL A 284 1.61 -8.69 -4.10
CA VAL A 284 0.38 -8.98 -4.84
C VAL A 284 -0.58 -7.81 -4.67
N THR A 285 -1.13 -7.33 -5.78
CA THR A 285 -2.27 -6.39 -5.77
C THR A 285 -3.39 -6.89 -6.68
N GLU A 286 -4.65 -6.80 -6.28
CA GLU A 286 -5.75 -7.16 -7.20
C GLU A 286 -6.00 -6.02 -8.18
N ILE A 287 -6.14 -4.79 -7.68
CA ILE A 287 -6.30 -3.61 -8.51
C ILE A 287 -5.33 -2.53 -8.07
N GLY A 288 -4.36 -2.25 -8.93
CA GLY A 288 -3.46 -1.11 -8.86
C GLY A 288 -2.01 -1.48 -9.13
N SER A 289 -1.08 -0.65 -8.66
CA SER A 289 0.30 -0.67 -9.15
C SER A 289 1.32 -1.08 -8.09
N ILE A 290 2.36 -1.77 -8.55
CA ILE A 290 3.53 -2.18 -7.78
C ILE A 290 4.72 -1.42 -8.35
N ASP A 291 5.37 -0.57 -7.55
CA ASP A 291 6.59 0.16 -7.92
C ASP A 291 7.68 -0.17 -6.90
N VAL A 292 8.72 -0.88 -7.35
CA VAL A 292 9.73 -1.48 -6.48
C VAL A 292 11.12 -1.08 -6.95
N SER A 293 11.92 -0.54 -6.03
CA SER A 293 13.34 -0.26 -6.21
C SER A 293 14.14 -1.13 -5.25
N VAL A 294 14.79 -2.16 -5.77
CA VAL A 294 15.27 -3.32 -4.97
C VAL A 294 16.66 -3.79 -5.37
N ILE A 295 17.42 -4.25 -4.38
CA ILE A 295 18.61 -5.09 -4.54
C ILE A 295 18.20 -6.53 -4.23
N LEU A 296 18.51 -7.44 -5.16
CA LEU A 296 18.14 -8.86 -5.06
C LEU A 296 19.31 -9.69 -4.53
N ASP A 297 19.03 -10.60 -3.61
CA ASP A 297 19.88 -11.75 -3.31
C ASP A 297 19.90 -12.70 -4.53
N PRO A 298 21.08 -13.00 -5.12
CA PRO A 298 21.19 -13.87 -6.28
C PRO A 298 20.69 -15.31 -6.07
N GLN A 299 20.42 -15.75 -4.84
CA GLN A 299 19.81 -17.05 -4.56
C GLN A 299 18.30 -16.97 -4.29
N GLY A 300 17.73 -15.76 -4.32
CA GLY A 300 16.35 -15.51 -3.95
C GLY A 300 15.34 -15.74 -5.08
N HIS A 301 14.07 -15.80 -4.68
CA HIS A 301 12.91 -15.83 -5.54
C HIS A 301 11.97 -14.67 -5.25
N TYR A 302 11.59 -13.94 -6.29
CA TYR A 302 10.88 -12.67 -6.20
C TYR A 302 9.67 -12.70 -7.12
N SER A 303 8.48 -12.48 -6.57
CA SER A 303 7.23 -12.50 -7.33
C SER A 303 6.46 -11.18 -7.16
N TYR A 304 6.15 -10.52 -8.27
CA TYR A 304 5.40 -9.27 -8.29
C TYR A 304 4.20 -9.42 -9.23
N HIS A 305 3.00 -9.43 -8.67
CA HIS A 305 1.77 -9.74 -9.40
C HIS A 305 0.69 -8.67 -9.19
N THR A 306 0.16 -8.13 -10.29
CA THR A 306 -1.09 -7.37 -10.30
C THR A 306 -2.14 -8.02 -11.21
N TYR A 307 -3.42 -8.01 -10.83
CA TYR A 307 -4.46 -8.46 -11.75
C TYR A 307 -4.84 -7.34 -12.74
N ILE A 308 -5.10 -6.13 -12.22
CA ILE A 308 -5.29 -4.92 -13.04
C ILE A 308 -4.36 -3.81 -12.55
N GLY A 309 -3.38 -3.44 -13.36
CA GLY A 309 -2.50 -2.31 -13.09
C GLY A 309 -1.10 -2.51 -13.66
N SER A 310 -0.09 -1.89 -13.07
CA SER A 310 1.27 -1.94 -13.61
C SER A 310 2.27 -2.46 -12.58
N VAL A 311 3.27 -3.20 -13.07
CA VAL A 311 4.41 -3.62 -12.27
C VAL A 311 5.64 -2.90 -12.80
N LYS A 312 6.29 -2.11 -11.95
CA LYS A 312 7.58 -1.49 -12.24
C LYS A 312 8.61 -2.00 -11.24
N VAL A 313 9.70 -2.54 -11.76
CA VAL A 313 10.83 -3.02 -10.95
C VAL A 313 12.08 -2.29 -11.43
N THR A 314 12.76 -1.62 -10.52
CA THR A 314 14.02 -0.92 -10.75
C THR A 314 15.13 -1.62 -9.97
N MET A 315 16.20 -1.99 -10.68
CA MET A 315 17.35 -2.70 -10.08
C MET A 315 18.66 -2.09 -10.58
N PRO A 316 19.76 -2.20 -9.81
CA PRO A 316 21.09 -1.81 -10.29
C PRO A 316 21.49 -2.58 -11.55
N PHE A 317 22.24 -1.95 -12.46
CA PHE A 317 22.75 -2.58 -13.69
C PHE A 317 23.64 -3.81 -13.44
N THR A 318 24.20 -3.93 -12.23
CA THR A 318 25.06 -5.04 -11.80
C THR A 318 24.29 -6.26 -11.29
N THR A 319 22.96 -6.20 -11.24
CA THR A 319 22.12 -7.27 -10.66
C THR A 319 22.19 -8.53 -11.51
N ALA A 320 22.41 -9.68 -10.87
CA ALA A 320 22.37 -10.99 -11.51
C ALA A 320 20.98 -11.61 -11.33
N PHE A 321 20.23 -11.80 -12.43
CA PHE A 321 18.86 -12.29 -12.39
C PHE A 321 18.47 -13.09 -13.64
N GLU A 322 17.42 -13.89 -13.50
CA GLU A 322 16.62 -14.46 -14.57
C GLU A 322 15.17 -13.96 -14.38
N VAL A 323 14.59 -13.36 -15.43
CA VAL A 323 13.23 -12.81 -15.38
C VAL A 323 12.26 -13.61 -16.24
N ARG A 324 11.10 -13.89 -15.65
CA ARG A 324 9.91 -14.37 -16.34
C ARG A 324 8.81 -13.34 -16.19
N ALA A 325 8.51 -12.64 -17.28
CA ALA A 325 7.43 -11.67 -17.33
C ALA A 325 6.22 -12.25 -18.10
N LYS A 326 5.01 -12.06 -17.56
CA LYS A 326 3.76 -12.48 -18.19
C LYS A 326 2.73 -11.35 -18.12
N THR A 327 2.23 -10.93 -19.26
CA THR A 327 1.06 -10.04 -19.34
C THR A 327 -0.04 -10.67 -20.19
N GLY A 328 -1.30 -10.51 -19.77
CA GLY A 328 -2.45 -10.93 -20.56
C GLY A 328 -2.79 -9.89 -21.61
N ILE A 329 -3.07 -8.67 -21.16
CA ILE A 329 -3.30 -7.48 -21.99
C ILE A 329 -2.37 -6.38 -21.50
N GLY A 330 -1.36 -6.02 -22.29
CA GLY A 330 -0.43 -4.96 -21.93
C GLY A 330 0.90 -5.08 -22.68
N SER A 331 1.93 -4.45 -22.11
CA SER A 331 3.29 -4.47 -22.66
C SER A 331 4.29 -4.92 -21.61
N PHE A 332 5.38 -5.53 -22.06
CA PHE A 332 6.56 -5.76 -21.26
C PHE A 332 7.72 -4.97 -21.85
N ASP A 333 8.22 -3.98 -21.10
CA ASP A 333 9.42 -3.23 -21.43
C ASP A 333 10.57 -3.66 -20.51
N ASN A 334 11.74 -3.92 -21.10
CA ASN A 334 12.90 -4.40 -20.36
C ASN A 334 14.17 -3.66 -20.81
N GLN A 335 14.64 -2.76 -19.95
CA GLN A 335 15.83 -1.95 -20.20
C GLN A 335 17.15 -2.73 -20.15
N PHE A 336 17.17 -3.93 -19.58
CA PHE A 336 18.35 -4.80 -19.62
C PHE A 336 18.55 -5.45 -21.00
N GLY A 337 17.52 -5.48 -21.84
CA GLY A 337 17.58 -6.08 -23.18
C GLY A 337 17.73 -7.61 -23.22
N THR A 338 17.75 -8.27 -22.06
CA THR A 338 17.88 -9.72 -21.90
C THR A 338 17.01 -10.23 -20.76
N ILE A 339 16.53 -11.47 -20.87
CA ILE A 339 15.80 -12.16 -19.79
C ILE A 339 16.73 -12.75 -18.72
N MET A 340 18.04 -12.75 -18.97
CA MET A 340 19.05 -13.24 -18.05
C MET A 340 20.24 -12.27 -18.03
N ALA A 341 20.59 -11.76 -16.86
CA ALA A 341 21.70 -10.83 -16.66
C ALA A 341 22.64 -11.32 -15.56
N GLY A 342 23.92 -10.91 -15.63
CA GLY A 342 24.95 -11.27 -14.66
C GLY A 342 25.41 -12.72 -14.69
N ASN A 343 26.38 -13.04 -13.83
CA ASN A 343 26.92 -14.39 -13.65
C ASN A 343 26.08 -15.18 -12.65
N ALA A 344 26.10 -16.51 -12.75
CA ALA A 344 25.48 -17.36 -11.74
C ALA A 344 26.18 -17.21 -10.38
N PRO A 345 25.45 -17.36 -9.25
CA PRO A 345 23.99 -17.57 -9.15
C PRO A 345 23.17 -16.33 -9.53
N ARG A 346 21.91 -16.53 -9.92
CA ARG A 346 21.00 -15.47 -10.41
C ARG A 346 19.67 -15.53 -9.67
N ALA A 347 19.18 -14.36 -9.24
CA ALA A 347 17.86 -14.23 -8.63
C ALA A 347 16.77 -14.64 -9.63
N ASN A 348 15.75 -15.37 -9.17
CA ASN A 348 14.59 -15.69 -10.01
C ASN A 348 13.49 -14.65 -9.82
N LEU A 349 13.21 -13.88 -10.87
CA LEU A 349 12.24 -12.78 -10.87
C LEU A 349 11.01 -13.13 -11.70
N GLU A 350 9.86 -13.26 -11.07
CA GLU A 350 8.56 -13.48 -11.71
C GLU A 350 7.72 -12.20 -11.67
N LEU A 351 7.37 -11.68 -12.84
CA LEU A 351 6.57 -10.47 -13.01
C LEU A 351 5.28 -10.83 -13.73
N GLN A 352 4.12 -10.51 -13.13
CA GLN A 352 2.83 -10.79 -13.74
C GLN A 352 1.88 -9.60 -13.67
N SER A 353 1.20 -9.33 -14.79
CA SER A 353 0.13 -8.35 -14.90
C SER A 353 -0.95 -8.86 -15.84
N ASP A 354 -2.10 -9.30 -15.34
CA ASP A 354 -3.14 -9.85 -16.23
C ASP A 354 -3.70 -8.77 -17.18
N ILE A 355 -3.93 -7.56 -16.67
CA ILE A 355 -4.27 -6.37 -17.45
C ILE A 355 -3.38 -5.19 -17.02
N GLY A 356 -2.41 -4.86 -17.86
CA GLY A 356 -1.54 -3.69 -17.78
C GLY A 356 -0.08 -4.02 -18.04
N SER A 357 0.79 -3.04 -17.81
CA SER A 357 2.18 -3.08 -18.27
C SER A 357 3.18 -3.48 -17.20
N ILE A 358 4.20 -4.21 -17.62
CA ILE A 358 5.37 -4.56 -16.82
C ILE A 358 6.57 -3.79 -17.35
N ASN A 359 7.28 -3.09 -16.47
CA ASN A 359 8.47 -2.31 -16.82
C ASN A 359 9.64 -2.74 -15.93
N LEU A 360 10.71 -3.26 -16.54
CA LEU A 360 11.95 -3.61 -15.87
C LEU A 360 12.99 -2.52 -16.18
N HIS A 361 13.28 -1.70 -15.17
CA HIS A 361 14.17 -0.55 -15.27
C HIS A 361 15.56 -0.88 -14.73
N MET A 362 16.56 -0.34 -15.42
CA MET A 362 17.96 -0.43 -15.02
C MET A 362 18.40 0.90 -14.41
N SER A 363 18.84 0.87 -13.15
CA SER A 363 19.50 1.99 -12.50
C SER A 363 21.01 1.92 -12.70
N ARG A 364 21.63 3.05 -13.06
CA ARG A 364 23.10 3.19 -13.07
C ARG A 364 23.67 3.54 -11.71
N ASP A 365 22.83 4.08 -10.84
CA ASP A 365 23.20 4.45 -9.47
C ASP A 365 23.00 3.24 -8.54
N GLN A 366 23.86 3.15 -7.52
CA GLN A 366 23.62 2.26 -6.38
C GLN A 366 22.40 2.79 -5.62
N ILE A 367 21.37 1.96 -5.50
CA ILE A 367 20.05 2.30 -4.95
C ILE A 367 20.06 2.29 -3.43
#